data_AF-A0A4V3D0L4-F1
#
_entry.id   AF-A0A4V3D0L4-F1
#
_cell.length_a   1.000
_cell.length_b   1.000
_cell.length_c   1.000
_cell.angle_alpha   90.00
_cell.angle_beta   90.00
_cell.angle_gamma   90.00
#
_symmetry.space_group_name_H-M   'P 1'
#
loop_
_entity.id
_entity.type
_entity.pdbx_description
1 polymer ?
#
loop_
_entity_poly.entity_id
_entity_poly.type
_entity_poly.pdbx_seq_one_letter_code
_entity_poly.pdbx_strand_id
1 'polypeptide(L)'
;MVNSDGYRLFVNQVELVSQTNPGLTSFVKEGIPGLKGEINLVDDGNGLIDTYSVEILATSNFPNSFPVVFEVGKKIPINYDWHVYETDGHCCIKTTPEEMLACKKGITLSGFIEEEVKPYFFNQTFRRLNGYFYQERSHGLKGWIEFFKETFNTTDMNLIKEGLKFISKKQKPDRVSLCFCGSGEKYRKCHRDTYDKLSTLSTTDFEFMFEVLGID
;
A
#
# COMPACT_ATOMS: atom_id res chain seq x y z
N MET A 1 -23.02 -17.49 -1.93
CA MET A 1 -23.46 -16.22 -2.53
C MET A 1 -22.47 -15.15 -2.10
N VAL A 2 -21.91 -14.42 -3.07
CA VAL A 2 -20.83 -13.44 -2.88
C VAL A 2 -21.40 -12.23 -2.14
N ASN A 3 -21.16 -12.13 -0.82
CA ASN A 3 -21.94 -11.26 0.07
C ASN A 3 -21.30 -9.90 0.39
N SER A 4 -20.31 -9.47 -0.39
CA SER A 4 -19.73 -8.12 -0.28
C SER A 4 -19.65 -7.46 -1.65
N ASP A 5 -19.91 -6.15 -1.69
CA ASP A 5 -19.75 -5.34 -2.91
C ASP A 5 -18.30 -5.41 -3.43
N GLY A 6 -17.32 -5.48 -2.52
CA GLY A 6 -15.91 -5.59 -2.90
C GLY A 6 -15.56 -6.89 -3.63
N TYR A 7 -16.10 -8.03 -3.18
CA TYR A 7 -15.90 -9.29 -3.90
C TYR A 7 -16.53 -9.26 -5.30
N ARG A 8 -17.70 -8.64 -5.45
CA ARG A 8 -18.33 -8.46 -6.76
C ARG A 8 -17.47 -7.58 -7.68
N LEU A 9 -16.96 -6.46 -7.16
CA LEU A 9 -16.07 -5.57 -7.91
C LEU A 9 -14.75 -6.25 -8.30
N PHE A 10 -14.20 -7.10 -7.44
CA PHE A 10 -13.02 -7.91 -7.74
C PHE A 10 -13.31 -8.90 -8.87
N VAL A 11 -14.38 -9.69 -8.75
CA VAL A 11 -14.76 -10.71 -9.77
C VAL A 11 -15.00 -10.07 -11.13
N ASN A 12 -15.60 -8.87 -11.18
CA ASN A 12 -15.83 -8.14 -12.42
C ASN A 12 -14.54 -7.73 -13.16
N GLN A 13 -13.38 -7.76 -12.49
CA GLN A 13 -12.08 -7.39 -13.08
C GLN A 13 -11.20 -8.60 -13.41
N VAL A 14 -11.58 -9.80 -12.96
CA VAL A 14 -10.80 -11.04 -13.13
C VAL A 14 -10.52 -11.36 -14.60
N GLU A 15 -11.53 -11.23 -15.48
CA GLU A 15 -11.38 -11.59 -16.89
C GLU A 15 -10.29 -10.76 -17.58
N LEU A 16 -10.32 -9.43 -17.38
CA LEU A 16 -9.33 -8.53 -17.94
C LEU A 16 -7.92 -8.82 -17.40
N VAL A 17 -7.81 -9.15 -16.12
CA VAL A 17 -6.53 -9.49 -15.50
C VAL A 17 -5.99 -10.80 -16.06
N SER A 18 -6.80 -11.85 -16.20
CA SER A 18 -6.36 -13.10 -16.80
C SER A 18 -5.97 -12.97 -18.27
N GLN A 19 -6.49 -11.98 -19.02
CA GLN A 19 -6.05 -11.69 -20.38
C GLN A 19 -4.66 -11.05 -20.43
N THR A 20 -4.36 -10.14 -19.49
CA THR A 20 -3.07 -9.43 -19.41
C THR A 20 -2.00 -10.21 -18.65
N ASN A 21 -2.41 -11.12 -17.78
CA ASN A 21 -1.56 -12.00 -16.98
C ASN A 21 -2.04 -13.45 -17.18
N PRO A 22 -1.74 -14.09 -18.32
CA PRO A 22 -2.28 -15.41 -18.68
C PRO A 22 -1.85 -16.55 -17.72
N GLY A 23 -0.82 -16.32 -16.90
CA GLY A 23 -0.44 -17.23 -15.82
C GLY A 23 -1.40 -17.24 -14.64
N LEU A 24 -2.34 -16.28 -14.55
CA LEU A 24 -3.31 -16.16 -13.46
C LEU A 24 -4.69 -16.69 -13.85
N THR A 25 -5.22 -17.56 -13.00
CA THR A 25 -6.55 -18.16 -13.13
C THR A 25 -7.39 -17.87 -11.90
N SER A 26 -8.70 -17.75 -12.07
CA SER A 26 -9.61 -17.51 -10.95
C SER A 26 -9.83 -18.77 -10.10
N PHE A 27 -10.03 -18.56 -8.81
CA PHE A 27 -10.41 -19.61 -7.86
C PHE A 27 -11.24 -19.03 -6.73
N VAL A 28 -11.78 -19.91 -5.88
CA VAL A 28 -12.49 -19.54 -4.66
C VAL A 28 -11.91 -20.34 -3.50
N LYS A 29 -11.58 -19.65 -2.41
CA LYS A 29 -11.07 -20.23 -1.16
C LYS A 29 -12.02 -19.85 -0.04
N GLU A 30 -12.70 -20.83 0.55
CA GLU A 30 -13.63 -20.61 1.68
C GLU A 30 -14.69 -19.51 1.40
N GLY A 31 -15.16 -19.43 0.15
CA GLY A 31 -16.14 -18.43 -0.28
C GLY A 31 -15.55 -17.07 -0.68
N ILE A 32 -14.24 -16.88 -0.55
CA ILE A 32 -13.51 -15.67 -0.97
C ILE A 32 -13.02 -15.88 -2.41
N PRO A 33 -13.40 -15.01 -3.37
CA PRO A 33 -12.86 -15.08 -4.72
C PRO A 33 -11.39 -14.65 -4.75
N GLY A 34 -10.62 -15.23 -5.68
CA GLY A 34 -9.22 -14.90 -5.85
C GLY A 34 -8.66 -15.26 -7.22
N LEU A 35 -7.38 -14.94 -7.42
CA LEU A 35 -6.55 -15.34 -8.54
C LEU A 35 -5.36 -16.18 -8.06
N LYS A 36 -4.99 -17.22 -8.78
CA LYS A 36 -3.80 -18.02 -8.49
C LYS A 36 -3.03 -18.35 -9.76
N GLY A 37 -1.73 -18.53 -9.60
CA GLY A 37 -0.85 -18.96 -10.68
C GLY A 37 0.45 -18.17 -10.68
N GLU A 38 1.00 -17.88 -11.86
CA GLU A 38 2.32 -17.28 -11.98
C GLU A 38 2.26 -15.81 -12.40
N ILE A 39 3.06 -14.98 -11.73
CA ILE A 39 3.36 -13.60 -12.12
C ILE A 39 4.81 -13.57 -12.62
N ASN A 40 4.99 -13.14 -13.86
CA ASN A 40 6.30 -12.89 -14.44
C ASN A 40 6.75 -11.45 -14.15
N LEU A 41 7.98 -11.32 -13.69
CA LEU A 41 8.68 -10.05 -13.55
C LEU A 41 9.54 -9.85 -14.79
N VAL A 42 9.30 -8.78 -15.53
CA VAL A 42 10.03 -8.47 -16.77
C VAL A 42 10.66 -7.09 -16.69
N ASP A 43 11.84 -6.92 -17.27
CA ASP A 43 12.47 -5.60 -17.41
C ASP A 43 11.77 -4.74 -18.49
N ASP A 44 12.21 -3.49 -18.64
CA ASP A 44 11.71 -2.56 -19.66
C ASP A 44 11.87 -3.07 -21.11
N GLY A 45 12.78 -4.02 -21.33
CA GLY A 45 13.02 -4.70 -22.60
C GLY A 45 12.20 -5.99 -22.78
N ASN A 46 11.27 -6.30 -21.88
CA ASN A 46 10.53 -7.56 -21.79
C ASN A 46 11.41 -8.81 -21.53
N GLY A 47 12.61 -8.62 -21.01
CA GLY A 47 13.46 -9.71 -20.51
C GLY A 47 12.90 -10.28 -19.21
N LEU A 48 12.70 -11.59 -19.14
CA LEU A 48 12.26 -12.26 -17.91
C LEU A 48 13.34 -12.16 -16.82
N ILE A 49 13.00 -11.56 -15.69
CA ILE A 49 13.86 -11.42 -14.51
C ILE A 49 13.61 -12.58 -13.53
N ASP A 50 12.35 -12.79 -13.14
CA ASP A 50 11.94 -13.87 -12.24
C ASP A 50 10.45 -14.18 -12.41
N THR A 51 9.98 -15.27 -11.80
CA THR A 51 8.57 -15.70 -11.81
C THR A 51 8.13 -16.07 -10.40
N TYR A 52 6.99 -15.60 -9.92
CA TYR A 52 6.47 -15.95 -8.60
C TYR A 52 5.14 -16.69 -8.72
N SER A 53 5.01 -17.80 -7.98
CA SER A 53 3.72 -18.49 -7.84
C SER A 53 2.95 -17.84 -6.70
N VAL A 54 1.74 -17.36 -6.98
CA VAL A 54 0.96 -16.54 -6.05
C VAL A 54 -0.47 -17.03 -5.87
N GLU A 55 -1.04 -16.71 -4.70
CA GLU A 55 -2.49 -16.62 -4.47
C GLU A 55 -2.83 -15.18 -4.11
N ILE A 56 -3.84 -14.60 -4.76
CA ILE A 56 -4.37 -13.26 -4.49
C ILE A 56 -5.84 -13.41 -4.11
N LEU A 57 -6.20 -13.10 -2.87
CA LEU A 57 -7.56 -13.19 -2.36
C LEU A 57 -8.19 -11.80 -2.27
N ALA A 58 -9.42 -11.68 -2.72
CA ALA A 58 -10.19 -10.44 -2.59
C ALA A 58 -10.42 -10.09 -1.12
N THR A 59 -10.54 -8.81 -0.82
CA THR A 59 -11.03 -8.30 0.47
C THR A 59 -12.45 -7.77 0.32
N SER A 60 -13.22 -7.79 1.40
CA SER A 60 -14.58 -7.23 1.41
C SER A 60 -14.60 -5.72 1.16
N ASN A 61 -13.49 -5.04 1.47
CA ASN A 61 -13.30 -3.60 1.30
C ASN A 61 -12.66 -3.21 -0.04
N PHE A 62 -12.31 -4.16 -0.92
CA PHE A 62 -11.90 -3.83 -2.29
C PHE A 62 -12.97 -2.93 -2.97
N PRO A 63 -12.61 -1.87 -3.70
CA PRO A 63 -11.28 -1.45 -4.13
C PRO A 63 -10.56 -0.48 -3.17
N ASN A 64 -11.04 -0.33 -1.94
CA ASN A 64 -10.51 0.62 -0.96
C ASN A 64 -9.52 -0.04 0.02
N SER A 65 -9.18 -1.30 -0.17
CA SER A 65 -8.03 -1.96 0.45
C SER A 65 -7.39 -2.92 -0.54
N PHE A 66 -6.14 -3.28 -0.30
CA PHE A 66 -5.44 -4.27 -1.11
C PHE A 66 -6.08 -5.66 -0.97
N PRO A 67 -6.19 -6.42 -2.07
CA PRO A 67 -6.28 -7.87 -2.01
C PRO A 67 -5.12 -8.48 -1.22
N VAL A 68 -5.35 -9.61 -0.55
CA VAL A 68 -4.32 -10.31 0.23
C VAL A 68 -3.49 -11.20 -0.69
N VAL A 69 -2.17 -11.06 -0.66
CA VAL A 69 -1.26 -11.79 -1.56
C VAL A 69 -0.39 -12.77 -0.79
N PHE A 70 -0.28 -13.99 -1.30
CA PHE A 70 0.60 -15.03 -0.78
C PHE A 70 1.60 -15.44 -1.85
N GLU A 71 2.85 -15.63 -1.45
CA GLU A 71 3.84 -16.33 -2.27
C GLU A 71 3.78 -17.82 -1.92
N VAL A 72 3.32 -18.64 -2.87
CA VAL A 72 3.06 -20.07 -2.63
C VAL A 72 4.11 -20.99 -3.27
N GLY A 73 5.06 -20.43 -4.04
CA GLY A 73 6.18 -21.14 -4.64
C GLY A 73 7.36 -21.37 -3.69
N LYS A 74 7.32 -20.80 -2.47
CA LYS A 74 8.35 -20.91 -1.42
C LYS A 74 9.70 -20.33 -1.85
N LYS A 75 9.69 -19.31 -2.72
CA LYS A 75 10.89 -18.56 -3.13
C LYS A 75 11.39 -17.61 -2.04
N ILE A 76 10.49 -17.13 -1.18
CA ILE A 76 10.81 -16.29 -0.02
C ILE A 76 10.36 -16.97 1.27
N PRO A 77 11.08 -16.79 2.38
CA PRO A 77 10.67 -17.35 3.67
C PRO A 77 9.46 -16.61 4.24
N ILE A 78 8.61 -17.33 4.95
CA ILE A 78 7.59 -16.74 5.82
C ILE A 78 8.32 -16.17 7.03
N ASN A 79 8.64 -14.89 6.97
CA ASN A 79 9.34 -14.17 8.02
C ASN A 79 9.06 -12.67 7.93
N TYR A 80 8.88 -12.05 9.09
CA TYR A 80 8.47 -10.66 9.17
C TYR A 80 9.49 -9.72 8.51
N ASP A 81 10.79 -9.95 8.72
CA ASP A 81 11.84 -9.14 8.08
C ASP A 81 11.77 -9.28 6.56
N TRP A 82 11.35 -10.44 6.04
CA TRP A 82 11.11 -10.68 4.61
C TRP A 82 9.79 -10.11 4.11
N HIS A 83 9.13 -9.24 4.86
CA HIS A 83 7.80 -8.69 4.54
C HIS A 83 6.76 -9.78 4.29
N VAL A 84 6.84 -10.90 5.02
CA VAL A 84 5.81 -11.93 5.02
C VAL A 84 5.35 -12.15 6.44
N TYR A 85 4.06 -11.93 6.71
CA TYR A 85 3.52 -12.05 8.05
C TYR A 85 3.60 -13.50 8.54
N GLU A 86 4.22 -13.73 9.69
CA GLU A 86 4.38 -15.08 10.28
C GLU A 86 3.06 -15.65 10.80
N THR A 87 2.04 -14.81 11.00
CA THR A 87 0.72 -15.19 11.51
C THR A 87 -0.07 -16.05 10.52
N ASP A 88 0.07 -15.79 9.23
CA ASP A 88 -0.77 -16.38 8.17
C ASP A 88 -0.08 -16.48 6.80
N GLY A 89 1.13 -15.93 6.65
CA GLY A 89 1.96 -16.07 5.45
C GLY A 89 1.66 -15.06 4.34
N HIS A 90 0.81 -14.06 4.55
CA HIS A 90 0.55 -13.06 3.52
C HIS A 90 1.66 -12.00 3.43
N CYS A 91 1.79 -11.39 2.26
CA CYS A 91 2.80 -10.40 1.94
C CYS A 91 2.44 -9.03 2.54
N CYS A 92 3.39 -8.41 3.24
CA CYS A 92 3.35 -7.02 3.69
C CYS A 92 3.85 -6.11 2.55
N ILE A 93 2.95 -5.76 1.64
CA ILE A 93 3.29 -5.04 0.40
C ILE A 93 3.65 -3.57 0.67
N LYS A 94 2.90 -2.90 1.53
CA LYS A 94 3.09 -1.48 1.88
C LYS A 94 2.81 -1.22 3.35
N THR A 95 3.33 -0.11 3.86
CA THR A 95 2.86 0.42 5.14
C THR A 95 1.41 0.87 5.01
N THR A 96 0.63 0.76 6.08
CA THR A 96 -0.81 1.07 6.03
C THR A 96 -1.11 2.51 5.56
N PRO A 97 -0.37 3.57 5.96
CA PRO A 97 -0.61 4.92 5.44
C PRO A 97 -0.38 5.02 3.93
N GLU A 98 0.54 4.23 3.37
CA GLU A 98 0.76 4.17 1.93
C GLU A 98 -0.33 3.40 1.20
N GLU A 99 -0.79 2.28 1.76
CA GLU A 99 -1.94 1.55 1.23
C GLU A 99 -3.19 2.44 1.21
N MET A 100 -3.48 3.16 2.28
CA MET A 100 -4.59 4.12 2.33
C MET A 100 -4.51 5.14 1.20
N LEU A 101 -3.31 5.67 0.94
CA LEU A 101 -3.10 6.63 -0.15
C LEU A 101 -3.15 6.02 -1.55
N ALA A 102 -2.79 4.75 -1.72
CA ALA A 102 -2.94 4.02 -2.97
C ALA A 102 -4.43 3.74 -3.25
N CYS A 103 -5.17 3.35 -2.22
CA CYS A 103 -6.58 2.96 -2.28
C CYS A 103 -7.58 4.12 -2.25
N LYS A 104 -7.14 5.36 -1.95
CA LYS A 104 -8.02 6.53 -1.74
C LYS A 104 -9.01 6.86 -2.86
N LYS A 105 -8.76 6.40 -4.09
CA LYS A 105 -9.65 6.59 -5.26
C LYS A 105 -10.28 5.28 -5.74
N GLY A 106 -10.10 4.20 -5.01
CA GLY A 106 -10.32 2.83 -5.46
C GLY A 106 -9.21 2.36 -6.39
N ILE A 107 -8.56 1.26 -6.06
CA ILE A 107 -7.64 0.56 -6.96
C ILE A 107 -8.38 -0.30 -8.00
N THR A 108 -7.72 -0.58 -9.12
CA THR A 108 -8.12 -1.68 -10.00
C THR A 108 -7.29 -2.91 -9.69
N LEU A 109 -7.78 -4.11 -10.00
CA LEU A 109 -7.04 -5.35 -9.77
C LEU A 109 -5.79 -5.42 -10.66
N SER A 110 -5.87 -4.93 -11.90
CA SER A 110 -4.72 -4.80 -12.79
C SER A 110 -3.70 -3.79 -12.24
N GLY A 111 -4.15 -2.59 -11.86
CA GLY A 111 -3.28 -1.58 -11.24
C GLY A 111 -2.61 -2.08 -9.97
N PHE A 112 -3.33 -2.82 -9.11
CA PHE A 112 -2.75 -3.45 -7.93
C PHE A 112 -1.64 -4.45 -8.29
N ILE A 113 -1.85 -5.30 -9.28
CA ILE A 113 -0.82 -6.27 -9.71
C ILE A 113 0.42 -5.54 -10.26
N GLU A 114 0.23 -4.56 -11.13
CA GLU A 114 1.33 -3.87 -11.82
C GLU A 114 2.06 -2.85 -10.92
N GLU A 115 1.34 -2.09 -10.11
CA GLU A 115 1.88 -0.97 -9.34
C GLU A 115 2.28 -1.34 -7.91
N GLU A 116 1.80 -2.48 -7.39
CA GLU A 116 2.03 -2.90 -6.00
C GLU A 116 2.66 -4.30 -5.92
N VAL A 117 2.02 -5.31 -6.51
CA VAL A 117 2.47 -6.72 -6.39
C VAL A 117 3.79 -6.98 -7.12
N LYS A 118 3.93 -6.53 -8.37
CA LYS A 118 5.18 -6.70 -9.13
C LYS A 118 6.35 -5.93 -8.50
N PRO A 119 6.23 -4.64 -8.13
CA PRO A 119 7.30 -3.92 -7.42
C PRO A 119 7.72 -4.58 -6.11
N TYR A 120 6.76 -5.12 -5.36
CA TYR A 120 7.06 -5.92 -4.17
C TYR A 120 7.93 -7.14 -4.53
N PHE A 121 7.56 -7.92 -5.53
CA PHE A 121 8.34 -9.10 -5.93
C PHE A 121 9.68 -8.76 -6.60
N PHE A 122 9.80 -7.60 -7.27
CA PHE A 122 11.10 -7.09 -7.71
C PHE A 122 12.03 -6.82 -6.52
N ASN A 123 11.52 -6.19 -5.46
CA ASN A 123 12.29 -5.97 -4.23
C ASN A 123 12.64 -7.30 -3.55
N GLN A 124 11.75 -8.28 -3.55
CA GLN A 124 12.04 -9.63 -3.03
C GLN A 124 13.14 -10.35 -3.84
N THR A 125 13.09 -10.24 -5.16
CA THR A 125 14.12 -10.76 -6.06
C THR A 125 15.46 -10.09 -5.77
N PHE A 126 15.46 -8.75 -5.67
CA PHE A 126 16.64 -7.98 -5.33
C PHE A 126 17.24 -8.41 -4.00
N ARG A 127 16.43 -8.57 -2.94
CA ARG A 127 16.92 -9.06 -1.65
C ARG A 127 17.51 -10.45 -1.72
N ARG A 128 16.87 -11.39 -2.42
CA ARG A 128 17.40 -12.75 -2.58
C ARG A 128 18.77 -12.76 -3.24
N LEU A 129 19.00 -11.85 -4.18
CA LEU A 129 20.25 -11.74 -4.93
C LEU A 129 21.35 -10.96 -4.19
N ASN A 130 20.98 -9.93 -3.41
CA ASN A 130 21.93 -8.97 -2.85
C ASN A 130 22.06 -9.03 -1.32
N GLY A 131 21.14 -9.70 -0.63
CA GLY A 131 21.12 -9.81 0.84
C GLY A 131 20.48 -8.63 1.58
N TYR A 132 20.03 -7.59 0.87
CA TYR A 132 19.34 -6.42 1.43
C TYR A 132 18.28 -5.88 0.44
N PHE A 133 17.34 -5.07 0.91
CA PHE A 133 16.38 -4.39 0.04
C PHE A 133 16.90 -3.03 -0.44
N TYR A 134 16.59 -2.66 -1.69
CA TYR A 134 17.08 -1.41 -2.29
C TYR A 134 16.50 -0.16 -1.61
N GLN A 135 15.21 -0.20 -1.25
CA GLN A 135 14.49 0.86 -0.52
C GLN A 135 13.36 0.23 0.29
N GLU A 136 13.60 -0.03 1.58
CA GLU A 136 12.60 -0.57 2.50
C GLU A 136 12.16 0.45 3.53
N ARG A 137 10.90 0.36 3.97
CA ARG A 137 10.49 0.89 5.27
C ARG A 137 10.43 -0.24 6.27
N SER A 138 10.71 0.09 7.52
CA SER A 138 10.52 -0.81 8.64
C SER A 138 9.06 -1.28 8.70
N HIS A 139 8.84 -2.41 9.37
CA HIS A 139 7.49 -2.93 9.50
C HIS A 139 6.70 -2.26 10.65
N GLY A 140 5.38 -2.44 10.61
CA GLY A 140 4.46 -2.00 11.66
C GLY A 140 4.52 -0.49 11.90
N LEU A 141 4.35 -0.09 13.17
CA LEU A 141 4.31 1.33 13.56
C LEU A 141 5.61 2.08 13.22
N LYS A 142 6.76 1.39 13.21
CA LYS A 142 8.03 2.03 12.85
C LYS A 142 8.02 2.51 11.40
N GLY A 143 7.50 1.70 10.48
CA GLY A 143 7.32 2.09 9.07
C GLY A 143 6.36 3.26 8.88
N TRP A 144 5.28 3.31 9.67
CA TRP A 144 4.37 4.44 9.66
C TRP A 144 5.07 5.73 10.09
N ILE A 145 5.86 5.67 11.16
CA ILE A 145 6.63 6.81 11.65
C ILE A 145 7.62 7.27 10.59
N GLU A 146 8.34 6.36 9.94
CA GLU A 146 9.24 6.67 8.82
C GLU A 146 8.50 7.38 7.67
N PHE A 147 7.34 6.85 7.26
CA PHE A 147 6.48 7.45 6.25
C PHE A 147 6.07 8.89 6.61
N PHE A 148 5.65 9.14 7.86
CA PHE A 148 5.23 10.48 8.27
C PHE A 148 6.41 11.44 8.44
N LYS A 149 7.55 10.97 8.95
CA LYS A 149 8.76 11.80 9.05
C LYS A 149 9.22 12.32 7.70
N GLU A 150 9.21 11.45 6.69
CA GLU A 150 9.49 11.84 5.30
C GLU A 150 8.42 12.77 4.76
N THR A 151 7.13 12.44 4.96
CA THR A 151 6.01 13.20 4.42
C THR A 151 5.89 14.62 5.01
N PHE A 152 6.28 14.81 6.27
CA PHE A 152 6.31 16.13 6.93
C PHE A 152 7.70 16.77 6.92
N ASN A 153 8.73 16.08 6.42
CA ASN A 153 10.12 16.53 6.45
C ASN A 153 10.58 17.00 7.85
N THR A 154 10.27 16.21 8.87
CA THR A 154 10.66 16.48 10.27
C THR A 154 10.78 15.18 11.05
N THR A 155 11.64 15.14 12.06
CA THR A 155 11.74 14.01 12.99
C THR A 155 10.89 14.20 14.25
N ASP A 156 10.29 15.39 14.43
CA ASP A 156 9.47 15.74 15.59
C ASP A 156 8.06 15.16 15.45
N MET A 157 7.76 14.16 16.30
CA MET A 157 6.45 13.50 16.29
C MET A 157 5.32 14.41 16.77
N ASN A 158 5.58 15.41 17.63
CA ASN A 158 4.53 16.33 18.05
C ASN A 158 4.09 17.21 16.88
N LEU A 159 5.03 17.73 16.10
CA LEU A 159 4.71 18.49 14.87
C LEU A 159 3.97 17.64 13.84
N ILE A 160 4.33 16.36 13.70
CA ILE A 160 3.60 15.42 12.83
C ILE A 160 2.17 15.23 13.32
N LYS A 161 1.96 14.96 14.61
CA LYS A 161 0.63 14.78 15.20
C LYS A 161 -0.25 16.02 15.04
N GLU A 162 0.29 17.21 15.33
CA GLU A 162 -0.40 18.49 15.13
C GLU A 162 -0.73 18.73 13.66
N GLY A 163 0.19 18.42 12.76
CA GLY A 163 -0.02 18.49 11.31
C GLY A 163 -1.14 17.55 10.84
N LEU A 164 -1.18 16.31 11.33
CA LEU A 164 -2.26 15.37 11.04
C LEU A 164 -3.61 15.87 11.57
N LYS A 165 -3.68 16.40 12.80
CA LYS A 165 -4.88 17.07 13.36
C LYS A 165 -5.33 18.26 12.52
N PHE A 166 -4.39 19.02 11.96
CA PHE A 166 -4.70 20.15 11.09
C PHE A 166 -5.30 19.67 9.75
N ILE A 167 -4.64 18.71 9.10
CA ILE A 167 -5.05 18.20 7.78
C ILE A 167 -6.39 17.47 7.85
N SER A 168 -6.69 16.77 8.96
CA SER A 168 -7.96 16.05 9.12
C SER A 168 -9.18 16.97 9.06
N LYS A 169 -9.03 18.26 9.41
CA LYS A 169 -10.09 19.27 9.32
C LYS A 169 -10.45 19.68 7.89
N LYS A 170 -9.65 19.29 6.90
CA LYS A 170 -9.86 19.60 5.46
C LYS A 170 -9.96 21.10 5.13
N GLN A 171 -9.42 21.97 5.97
CA GLN A 171 -9.39 23.41 5.74
C GLN A 171 -8.07 23.79 5.06
N LYS A 172 -8.09 23.93 3.73
CA LYS A 172 -6.88 24.22 2.95
C LYS A 172 -6.40 25.65 3.25
N PRO A 173 -5.15 25.85 3.70
CA PRO A 173 -4.60 27.18 3.90
C PRO A 173 -4.49 27.97 2.59
N ASP A 174 -4.54 29.30 2.68
CA ASP A 174 -4.23 30.15 1.55
C ASP A 174 -2.76 29.97 1.12
N ARG A 175 -2.50 30.05 -0.19
CA ARG A 175 -1.19 29.78 -0.77
C ARG A 175 -0.08 30.67 -0.18
N VAL A 176 -0.37 31.92 0.18
CA VAL A 176 0.64 32.87 0.69
C VAL A 176 0.64 33.02 2.21
N SER A 177 -0.27 32.35 2.93
CA SER A 177 -0.26 32.33 4.39
C SER A 177 1.01 31.65 4.92
N LEU A 178 1.32 31.88 6.19
CA LEU A 178 2.33 31.10 6.90
C LEU A 178 1.89 29.63 6.97
N CYS A 179 2.87 28.73 6.98
CA CYS A 179 2.63 27.30 7.07
C CYS A 179 2.11 26.91 8.47
N PHE A 180 1.19 25.95 8.51
CA PHE A 180 0.60 25.43 9.75
C PHE A 180 1.62 24.72 10.65
N CYS A 181 2.81 24.39 10.14
CA CYS A 181 3.88 23.76 10.92
C CYS A 181 4.68 24.73 11.80
N GLY A 182 4.41 26.04 11.73
CA GLY A 182 5.11 27.04 12.55
C GLY A 182 6.52 27.42 12.08
N SER A 183 6.98 26.93 10.92
CA SER A 183 8.34 27.24 10.38
C SER A 183 8.56 28.71 10.02
N GLY A 184 7.50 29.51 9.92
CA GLY A 184 7.55 30.88 9.40
C GLY A 184 7.65 30.96 7.87
N GLU A 185 7.69 29.84 7.16
CA GLU A 185 7.67 29.82 5.70
C GLU A 185 6.23 29.98 5.15
N LYS A 186 6.13 30.42 3.88
CA LYS A 186 4.84 30.43 3.17
C LYS A 186 4.37 29.00 2.92
N TYR A 187 3.10 28.69 3.21
CA TYR A 187 2.49 27.37 3.04
C TYR A 187 2.82 26.71 1.70
N ARG A 188 2.76 27.47 0.58
CA ARG A 188 3.10 26.98 -0.77
C ARG A 188 4.53 26.48 -0.97
N LYS A 189 5.46 26.85 -0.09
CA LYS A 189 6.88 26.48 -0.14
C LYS A 189 7.25 25.45 0.93
N CYS A 190 6.30 25.13 1.80
CA CYS A 190 6.48 24.25 2.95
C CYS A 190 5.52 23.05 2.80
N HIS A 191 4.54 22.88 3.67
CA HIS A 191 3.67 21.68 3.69
C HIS A 191 2.47 21.69 2.72
N ARG A 192 2.49 22.43 1.61
CA ARG A 192 1.40 22.35 0.61
C ARG A 192 1.24 20.95 0.05
N ASP A 193 2.33 20.34 -0.38
CA ASP A 193 2.27 19.05 -1.04
C ASP A 193 1.95 17.92 -0.02
N THR A 194 2.43 18.04 1.22
CA THR A 194 2.01 17.21 2.37
C THR A 194 0.50 17.29 2.61
N TYR A 195 -0.05 18.52 2.68
CA TYR A 195 -1.48 18.73 2.84
C TYR A 195 -2.24 18.12 1.66
N ASP A 196 -1.88 18.44 0.42
CA ASP A 196 -2.57 17.96 -0.78
C ASP A 196 -2.53 16.43 -0.89
N LYS A 197 -1.45 15.79 -0.44
CA LYS A 197 -1.31 14.33 -0.38
C LYS A 197 -2.21 13.71 0.68
N LEU A 198 -2.18 14.20 1.92
CA LEU A 198 -2.87 13.57 3.06
C LEU A 198 -4.33 14.01 3.20
N SER A 199 -4.70 15.19 2.70
CA SER A 199 -6.08 15.69 2.73
C SER A 199 -7.03 14.87 1.85
N THR A 200 -6.53 13.93 1.06
CA THR A 200 -7.37 13.01 0.29
C THR A 200 -7.85 11.80 1.07
N LEU A 201 -7.28 11.52 2.24
CA LEU A 201 -7.69 10.39 3.09
C LEU A 201 -9.06 10.63 3.72
N SER A 202 -9.81 9.57 4.01
CA SER A 202 -11.15 9.65 4.61
C SER A 202 -11.08 10.02 6.11
N THR A 203 -12.22 10.39 6.70
CA THR A 203 -12.30 10.63 8.15
C THR A 203 -11.93 9.36 8.93
N THR A 204 -12.39 8.20 8.49
CA THR A 204 -12.08 6.90 9.11
C THR A 204 -10.59 6.56 9.02
N ASP A 205 -9.90 6.95 7.95
CA ASP A 205 -8.44 6.80 7.88
C ASP A 205 -7.74 7.65 8.95
N PHE A 206 -8.19 8.89 9.15
CA PHE A 206 -7.65 9.76 10.19
C PHE A 206 -7.94 9.24 11.59
N GLU A 207 -9.16 8.77 11.86
CA GLU A 207 -9.53 8.15 13.15
C GLU A 207 -8.62 6.97 13.48
N PHE A 208 -8.41 6.06 12.52
CA PHE A 208 -7.51 4.93 12.69
C PHE A 208 -6.04 5.36 12.88
N MET A 209 -5.58 6.33 12.10
CA MET A 209 -4.24 6.90 12.30
C MET A 209 -4.08 7.54 13.68
N PHE A 210 -5.14 8.20 14.19
CA PHE A 210 -5.11 8.86 15.48
C PHE A 210 -5.05 7.85 16.63
N GLU A 211 -5.84 6.78 16.54
CA GLU A 211 -5.79 5.67 17.48
C GLU A 211 -4.38 5.06 17.54
N VAL A 212 -3.83 4.68 16.38
CA VAL A 212 -2.51 4.02 16.29
C VAL A 212 -1.38 4.93 16.75
N LEU A 213 -1.46 6.24 16.49
CA LEU A 213 -0.42 7.21 16.86
C LEU A 213 -0.62 7.81 18.26
N GLY A 214 -1.73 7.52 18.95
CA GLY A 214 -2.09 8.15 20.22
C GLY A 214 -2.26 9.67 20.07
N ILE A 215 -3.20 10.07 19.24
CA ILE A 215 -3.58 11.45 18.94
C ILE A 215 -5.00 11.67 19.49
N ASP A 216 -5.13 12.52 20.51
CA ASP A 216 -6.42 12.89 21.11
C ASP A 216 -7.27 13.85 20.26
#